data_AF-A0A350YIT7-F1
#
_entry.id   AF-A0A350YIT7-F1
#
_cell.length_a   1.000
_cell.length_b   1.000
_cell.length_c   1.000
_cell.angle_alpha   90.00
_cell.angle_beta   90.00
_cell.angle_gamma   90.00
#
_symmetry.space_group_name_H-M   'P 1'
#
loop_
_entity.id
_entity.type
_entity.pdbx_description
1 polymer ?
#
loop_
_entity_poly.entity_id
_entity_poly.type
_entity_poly.pdbx_seq_one_letter_code
_entity_poly.pdbx_strand_id
1 'polypeptide(L)'
;MNALQQFFKDLPKTFYSSAFYQELILTRKGIGFGFLLIATLISVLQISLIFMPSMRPLIQQAEEVFQALPDVTLEEGHITVKGETPQTFTLMENDPDNTLKIVIDPAAQTSDEAALLKKMTEEKIIILAAQDRLVIYDRANNRIKASLYDTTKKTTITHDDWVKLGATVKSFFLPTSLLAIAGFVFISHFITAFLGSILILIVAPLFKTSPGLADAMRLASAAKVPVAVVFLIATPYPPLQAALWFGFVA
;
A
#
# COMPACT_ATOMS: atom_id res chain seq x y z
N MET A 1 21.28 -38.78 -4.48
CA MET A 1 20.34 -38.43 -5.56
C MET A 1 20.29 -36.91 -5.61
N ASN A 2 20.71 -36.28 -6.71
CA ASN A 2 20.84 -34.82 -6.74
C ASN A 2 19.47 -34.13 -6.79
N ALA A 3 19.36 -32.94 -6.19
CA ALA A 3 18.11 -32.15 -6.10
C ALA A 3 17.41 -31.96 -7.45
N LEU A 4 18.18 -31.88 -8.54
CA LEU A 4 17.67 -31.78 -9.91
C LEU A 4 16.91 -33.04 -10.36
N GLN A 5 17.41 -34.24 -10.05
CA GLN A 5 16.72 -35.50 -10.38
C GLN A 5 15.43 -35.67 -9.58
N GLN A 6 15.42 -35.22 -8.32
CA GLN A 6 14.22 -35.20 -7.50
C GLN A 6 13.19 -34.21 -8.06
N PHE A 7 13.62 -33.02 -8.48
CA PHE A 7 12.77 -32.00 -9.11
C PHE A 7 12.04 -32.53 -10.35
N PHE A 8 12.74 -33.19 -11.29
CA PHE A 8 12.10 -33.77 -12.47
C PHE A 8 11.16 -34.94 -12.15
N LYS A 9 11.47 -35.72 -11.10
CA LYS A 9 10.62 -36.83 -10.65
C LYS A 9 9.34 -36.36 -9.97
N ASP A 10 9.40 -35.20 -9.30
CA ASP A 10 8.27 -34.59 -8.62
C ASP A 10 7.49 -33.60 -9.51
N LEU A 11 8.05 -33.17 -10.65
CA LEU A 11 7.39 -32.31 -11.64
C LEU A 11 5.94 -32.74 -11.96
N PRO A 12 5.64 -34.04 -12.17
CA PRO A 12 4.28 -34.54 -12.43
C PRO A 12 3.30 -34.42 -11.25
N LYS A 13 3.78 -34.05 -10.06
CA LYS A 13 2.99 -33.80 -8.84
C LYS A 13 2.91 -32.30 -8.51
N THR A 14 3.57 -31.46 -9.29
CA THR A 14 3.54 -30.01 -9.11
C THR A 14 2.39 -29.37 -9.87
N PHE A 15 2.12 -28.10 -9.56
CA PHE A 15 1.17 -27.22 -10.27
C PHE A 15 1.43 -27.06 -11.77
N TYR A 16 2.53 -27.61 -12.29
CA TYR A 16 2.93 -27.54 -13.71
C TYR A 16 2.59 -28.81 -14.49
N SER A 17 1.89 -29.76 -13.88
CA SER A 17 1.56 -31.05 -14.51
C SER A 17 0.07 -31.19 -14.82
N SER A 18 -0.26 -31.79 -15.96
CA SER A 18 -1.65 -32.11 -16.31
C SER A 18 -2.29 -33.10 -15.34
N ALA A 19 -1.51 -34.05 -14.81
CA ALA A 19 -1.95 -35.05 -13.84
C ALA A 19 -2.50 -34.42 -12.55
N PHE A 20 -1.83 -33.39 -12.03
CA PHE A 20 -2.31 -32.65 -10.86
C PHE A 20 -3.69 -32.02 -11.11
N TYR A 21 -3.89 -31.35 -12.24
CA TYR A 21 -5.18 -30.73 -12.57
C TYR A 21 -6.29 -31.76 -12.83
N GLN A 22 -5.97 -32.90 -13.43
CA GLN A 22 -6.92 -34.00 -13.59
C GLN A 22 -7.35 -34.58 -12.24
N GLU A 23 -6.40 -34.82 -11.32
CA GLU A 23 -6.72 -35.29 -9.97
C GLU A 23 -7.59 -34.25 -9.23
N LEU A 24 -7.29 -32.96 -9.40
CA LEU A 24 -8.05 -31.86 -8.79
C LEU A 24 -9.54 -31.86 -9.16
N ILE A 25 -9.84 -32.16 -10.42
CA ILE A 25 -11.21 -32.25 -10.95
C ILE A 25 -11.90 -33.50 -10.37
N LEU A 26 -11.19 -34.63 -10.35
CA LEU A 26 -11.80 -35.94 -10.08
C LEU A 26 -12.01 -36.25 -8.60
N THR A 27 -11.10 -35.84 -7.71
CA THR A 27 -11.07 -36.38 -6.33
C THR A 27 -11.22 -35.32 -5.23
N ARG A 28 -10.97 -34.04 -5.51
CA ARG A 28 -10.81 -33.01 -4.47
C ARG A 28 -11.93 -31.95 -4.51
N LYS A 29 -13.03 -32.17 -3.78
CA LYS A 29 -14.10 -31.15 -3.62
C LYS A 29 -13.71 -30.09 -2.57
N GLY A 30 -14.06 -28.82 -2.80
CA GLY A 30 -13.93 -27.73 -1.81
C GLY A 30 -12.56 -27.05 -1.67
N ILE A 31 -11.50 -27.50 -2.36
CA ILE A 31 -10.13 -26.99 -2.15
C ILE A 31 -9.83 -25.68 -2.91
N GLY A 32 -10.72 -25.27 -3.83
CA GLY A 32 -10.52 -24.07 -4.66
C GLY A 32 -10.22 -22.80 -3.86
N PHE A 33 -10.93 -22.59 -2.75
CA PHE A 33 -10.70 -21.46 -1.84
C PHE A 33 -9.32 -21.49 -1.19
N GLY A 34 -8.83 -22.69 -0.84
CA GLY A 34 -7.49 -22.88 -0.30
C GLY A 34 -6.39 -22.43 -1.27
N PHE A 35 -6.56 -22.71 -2.57
CA PHE A 35 -5.62 -22.22 -3.58
C PHE A 35 -5.64 -20.70 -3.72
N LEU A 36 -6.82 -20.07 -3.65
CA LEU A 36 -6.92 -18.61 -3.65
C LEU A 36 -6.23 -17.99 -2.42
N LEU A 37 -6.39 -18.59 -1.24
CA LEU A 37 -5.70 -18.14 -0.04
C LEU A 37 -4.17 -18.27 -0.18
N ILE A 38 -3.68 -19.40 -0.69
CA ILE A 38 -2.24 -19.60 -0.92
C ILE A 38 -1.70 -18.58 -1.93
N ALA A 39 -2.37 -18.41 -3.07
CA ALA A 39 -1.97 -17.42 -4.07
C ALA A 39 -1.99 -16.00 -3.49
N THR A 40 -2.97 -15.67 -2.65
CA THR A 40 -3.06 -14.39 -1.96
C THR A 40 -1.87 -14.19 -1.01
N LEU A 41 -1.56 -15.18 -0.16
CA LEU A 41 -0.42 -15.09 0.76
C LEU A 41 0.90 -14.87 0.02
N ILE A 42 1.11 -15.58 -1.10
CA ILE A 42 2.32 -15.44 -1.93
C ILE A 42 2.38 -14.04 -2.55
N SER A 43 1.28 -13.54 -3.13
CA SER A 43 1.21 -12.19 -3.70
C SER A 43 1.38 -11.09 -2.64
N VAL A 44 0.79 -11.25 -1.44
CA VAL A 44 0.98 -10.31 -0.33
C VAL A 44 2.43 -10.30 0.15
N LEU A 45 3.08 -11.48 0.22
CA LEU A 45 4.50 -11.56 0.52
C LEU A 45 5.33 -10.82 -0.53
N GLN A 46 5.08 -11.04 -1.82
CA GLN A 46 5.73 -10.32 -2.91
C GLN A 46 5.56 -8.80 -2.77
N ILE A 47 4.33 -8.32 -2.58
CA ILE A 47 4.04 -6.89 -2.40
C ILE A 47 4.79 -6.36 -1.18
N SER A 48 4.81 -7.10 -0.07
CA SER A 48 5.50 -6.70 1.15
C SER A 48 7.01 -6.57 0.94
N LEU A 49 7.63 -7.45 0.15
CA LEU A 49 9.06 -7.37 -0.18
C LEU A 49 9.43 -6.11 -0.97
N ILE A 50 8.50 -5.59 -1.77
CA ILE A 50 8.70 -4.37 -2.56
C ILE A 50 8.32 -3.12 -1.74
N PHE A 51 7.19 -3.17 -1.06
CA PHE A 51 6.58 -2.03 -0.39
C PHE A 51 7.22 -1.70 0.96
N MET A 52 7.57 -2.69 1.78
CA MET A 52 8.12 -2.46 3.12
C MET A 52 9.46 -1.70 3.10
N PRO A 53 10.42 -2.01 2.22
CA PRO A 53 11.65 -1.22 2.10
C PRO A 53 11.38 0.24 1.72
N SER A 54 10.42 0.51 0.82
CA SER A 54 10.03 1.87 0.44
C SER A 54 9.32 2.64 1.57
N MET A 55 8.56 1.94 2.42
CA MET A 55 7.83 2.57 3.53
C MET A 55 8.69 2.80 4.77
N ARG A 56 9.74 2.00 5.00
CA ARG A 56 10.57 2.11 6.21
C ARG A 56 11.14 3.53 6.43
N PRO A 57 11.75 4.20 5.43
CA PRO A 57 12.23 5.57 5.60
C PRO A 57 11.12 6.55 5.95
N LEU A 58 9.94 6.42 5.34
CA LEU A 58 8.79 7.28 5.63
C LEU A 58 8.29 7.10 7.06
N ILE A 59 8.24 5.86 7.55
CA ILE A 59 7.85 5.56 8.93
C ILE A 59 8.86 6.12 9.93
N GLN A 60 10.16 6.02 9.62
CA GLN A 60 11.22 6.56 10.47
C GLN A 60 11.19 8.09 10.51
N GLN A 61 11.08 8.76 9.36
CA GLN A 61 10.95 10.21 9.29
C GLN A 61 9.69 10.71 9.99
N ALA A 62 8.56 10.02 9.84
CA ALA A 62 7.35 10.37 10.57
C ALA A 62 7.56 10.31 12.09
N GLU A 63 8.25 9.28 12.58
CA GLU A 63 8.60 9.13 13.99
C GLU A 63 9.52 10.26 14.48
N GLU A 64 10.54 10.61 13.71
CA GLU A 64 11.44 11.74 13.99
C GLU A 64 10.68 13.07 14.04
N VAL A 65 9.74 13.30 13.12
CA VAL A 65 8.89 14.50 13.11
C VAL A 65 8.02 14.55 14.35
N PHE A 66 7.32 13.46 14.71
CA PHE A 66 6.50 13.44 15.93
C PHE A 66 7.33 13.63 17.20
N GLN A 67 8.57 13.16 17.22
CA GLN A 67 9.52 13.41 18.32
C GLN A 67 10.08 14.84 18.34
N ALA A 68 10.10 15.53 17.20
CA ALA A 68 10.57 16.91 17.14
C ALA A 68 9.46 17.94 17.41
N LEU A 69 8.19 17.53 17.34
CA LEU A 69 7.06 18.44 17.54
C LEU A 69 7.01 18.94 19.01
N PRO A 70 6.91 20.28 19.20
CA PRO A 70 6.79 20.88 20.52
C PRO A 70 5.37 20.74 21.08
N ASP A 71 5.21 21.14 22.34
CA ASP A 71 3.90 21.41 22.91
C ASP A 71 3.20 22.52 22.11
N VAL A 72 1.95 22.25 21.72
CA VAL A 72 1.09 23.17 20.99
C VAL A 72 -0.15 23.44 21.82
N THR A 73 -0.46 24.71 22.08
CA THR A 73 -1.71 25.09 22.73
C THR A 73 -2.57 25.92 21.78
N LEU A 74 -3.78 25.43 21.53
CA LEU A 74 -4.84 26.11 20.82
C LEU A 74 -5.77 26.74 21.85
N GLU A 75 -5.89 28.06 21.87
CA GLU A 75 -6.74 28.80 22.80
C GLU A 75 -7.33 30.01 22.08
N GLU A 76 -8.64 30.21 22.20
CA GLU A 76 -9.35 31.34 21.58
C GLU A 76 -9.11 31.47 20.05
N GLY A 77 -8.94 30.33 19.36
CA GLY A 77 -8.67 30.29 17.92
C GLY A 77 -7.23 30.62 17.53
N HIS A 78 -6.32 30.69 18.50
CA HIS A 78 -4.92 31.04 18.29
C HIS A 78 -4.02 29.87 18.68
N ILE A 79 -3.05 29.55 17.81
CA ILE A 79 -1.99 28.60 18.14
C ILE A 79 -0.85 29.31 18.86
N THR A 80 -0.41 28.72 19.96
CA THR A 80 0.78 29.11 20.70
C THR A 80 1.70 27.92 20.81
N VAL A 81 3.00 28.16 20.61
CA VAL A 81 4.02 27.13 20.55
C VAL A 81 5.18 27.54 21.42
N LYS A 82 5.76 26.57 22.14
CA LYS A 82 6.93 26.78 22.98
C LYS A 82 8.21 26.68 22.13
N GLY A 83 9.07 27.69 22.18
CA GLY A 83 10.37 27.71 21.51
C GLY A 83 10.52 28.84 20.49
N GLU A 84 11.62 28.82 19.74
CA GLU A 84 11.86 29.76 18.64
C GLU A 84 10.92 29.44 17.47
N THR A 85 10.41 30.48 16.81
CA THR A 85 9.55 30.39 15.61
C THR A 85 10.18 31.20 14.48
N PRO A 86 10.08 30.78 13.20
CA PRO A 86 9.34 29.62 12.70
C PRO A 86 10.06 28.28 12.95
N GLN A 87 9.29 27.24 13.24
CA GLN A 87 9.80 25.87 13.32
C GLN A 87 9.53 25.15 12.00
N THR A 88 10.54 24.49 11.45
CA THR A 88 10.45 23.78 10.16
C THR A 88 10.82 22.33 10.35
N PHE A 89 9.94 21.44 9.92
CA PHE A 89 10.14 19.99 9.94
C PHE A 89 10.17 19.49 8.50
N THR A 90 11.29 18.87 8.13
CA THR A 90 11.50 18.35 6.78
C THR A 90 11.02 16.91 6.67
N LEU A 91 10.27 16.63 5.61
CA LEU A 91 9.85 15.31 5.18
C LEU A 91 10.60 14.94 3.91
N MET A 92 10.92 13.66 3.75
CA MET A 92 11.60 13.14 2.56
C MET A 92 12.96 13.79 2.29
N GLU A 93 13.73 14.08 3.35
CA GLU A 93 15.03 14.77 3.27
C GLU A 93 16.05 14.07 2.35
N ASN A 94 15.95 12.74 2.24
CA ASN A 94 16.83 11.93 1.38
C ASN A 94 16.53 12.05 -0.12
N ASP A 95 15.50 12.80 -0.53
CA ASP A 95 15.15 13.10 -1.91
C ASP A 95 15.04 14.63 -2.09
N PRO A 96 16.11 15.29 -2.58
CA PRO A 96 16.15 16.75 -2.73
C PRO A 96 15.03 17.31 -3.64
N ASP A 97 14.61 16.51 -4.62
CA ASP A 97 13.56 16.89 -5.57
C ASP A 97 12.18 16.77 -4.91
N ASN A 98 11.99 15.80 -4.01
CA ASN A 98 10.74 15.55 -3.30
C ASN A 98 10.72 16.00 -1.83
N THR A 99 11.67 16.81 -1.39
CA THR A 99 11.67 17.35 -0.03
C THR A 99 10.41 18.18 0.22
N LEU A 100 9.68 17.89 1.30
CA LEU A 100 8.47 18.61 1.69
C LEU A 100 8.64 19.14 3.12
N LYS A 101 7.95 20.24 3.46
CA LYS A 101 8.10 20.88 4.77
C LYS A 101 6.77 21.05 5.49
N ILE A 102 6.79 20.82 6.80
CA ILE A 102 5.76 21.27 7.73
C ILE A 102 6.36 22.47 8.46
N VAL A 103 5.65 23.60 8.44
CA VAL A 103 6.11 24.84 9.09
C VAL A 103 5.09 25.23 10.15
N ILE A 104 5.58 25.53 11.36
CA ILE A 104 4.81 26.17 12.41
C ILE A 104 5.34 27.57 12.59
N ASP A 105 4.55 28.55 12.14
CA ASP A 105 4.92 29.96 12.14
C ASP A 105 3.71 30.82 12.55
N PRO A 106 3.53 31.04 13.87
CA PRO A 106 2.49 31.94 14.36
C PRO A 106 2.65 33.40 13.89
N ALA A 107 3.82 33.81 13.37
CA ALA A 107 4.01 35.15 12.82
C ALA A 107 3.59 35.25 11.33
N ALA A 108 3.29 34.12 10.68
CA ALA A 108 2.84 34.10 9.30
C ALA A 108 1.43 34.70 9.18
N GLN A 109 1.36 35.99 8.84
CA GLN A 109 0.12 36.71 8.57
C GLN A 109 0.08 37.10 7.09
N THR A 110 -0.33 36.19 6.21
CA THR A 110 -0.62 36.53 4.81
C THR A 110 -2.10 36.33 4.55
N SER A 111 -2.84 37.44 4.37
CA SER A 111 -4.25 37.42 3.96
C SER A 111 -4.43 37.14 2.46
N ASP A 112 -3.37 37.30 1.67
CA ASP A 112 -3.36 37.00 0.23
C ASP A 112 -3.09 35.51 -0.03
N GLU A 113 -4.13 34.81 -0.47
CA GLU A 113 -4.09 33.39 -0.80
C GLU A 113 -3.12 33.08 -1.95
N ALA A 114 -2.98 33.97 -2.93
CA ALA A 114 -2.10 33.75 -4.08
C ALA A 114 -0.62 33.90 -3.68
N ALA A 115 -0.30 34.90 -2.88
CA ALA A 115 1.05 35.07 -2.31
C ALA A 115 1.41 33.89 -1.39
N LEU A 116 0.46 33.41 -0.59
CA LEU A 116 0.66 32.26 0.29
C LEU A 116 0.86 30.96 -0.49
N LEU A 117 0.03 30.71 -1.51
CA LEU A 117 0.20 29.56 -2.41
C LEU A 117 1.57 29.59 -3.10
N LYS A 118 2.00 30.76 -3.58
CA LYS A 118 3.32 30.93 -4.19
C LYS A 118 4.44 30.59 -3.20
N LYS A 119 4.41 31.16 -1.99
CA LYS A 119 5.38 30.86 -0.92
C LYS A 119 5.42 29.36 -0.61
N MET A 120 4.26 28.76 -0.37
CA MET A 120 4.17 27.32 -0.05
C MET A 120 4.69 26.44 -1.20
N THR A 121 4.46 26.84 -2.44
CA THR A 121 4.97 26.12 -3.62
C THR A 121 6.49 26.25 -3.76
N GLU A 122 7.02 27.47 -3.67
CA GLU A 122 8.45 27.76 -3.84
C GLU A 122 9.30 27.16 -2.70
N GLU A 123 8.81 27.25 -1.46
CA GLU A 123 9.51 26.73 -0.29
C GLU A 123 9.23 25.24 -0.02
N LYS A 124 8.40 24.60 -0.85
CA LYS A 124 7.92 23.21 -0.72
C LYS A 124 7.21 22.93 0.62
N ILE A 125 6.46 23.90 1.14
CA ILE A 125 5.67 23.77 2.37
C ILE A 125 4.34 23.09 2.05
N ILE A 126 4.07 21.95 2.69
CA ILE A 126 2.81 21.22 2.53
C ILE A 126 1.78 21.57 3.61
N ILE A 127 2.25 21.93 4.80
CA ILE A 127 1.41 22.28 5.94
C ILE A 127 2.05 23.51 6.61
N LEU A 128 1.25 24.55 6.78
CA LEU A 128 1.60 25.74 7.54
C LEU A 128 0.59 25.91 8.69
N ALA A 129 1.07 25.81 9.92
CA ALA A 129 0.31 26.22 11.10
C ALA A 129 0.62 27.69 11.40
N ALA A 130 -0.27 28.58 10.96
CA ALA A 130 -0.21 30.02 11.21
C ALA A 130 -0.99 30.37 12.48
N GLN A 131 -0.99 31.63 12.93
CA GLN A 131 -1.60 32.01 14.21
C GLN A 131 -3.06 31.57 14.37
N ASP A 132 -3.89 31.84 13.36
CA ASP A 132 -5.35 31.73 13.39
C ASP A 132 -5.89 30.56 12.56
N ARG A 133 -5.01 29.87 11.81
CA ARG A 133 -5.42 28.90 10.80
C ARG A 133 -4.35 27.84 10.53
N LEU A 134 -4.82 26.66 10.15
CA LEU A 134 -4.04 25.62 9.52
C LEU A 134 -4.20 25.72 7.99
N VAL A 135 -3.10 25.82 7.26
CA VAL A 135 -3.10 25.88 5.80
C VAL A 135 -2.44 24.62 5.24
N ILE A 136 -3.14 23.92 4.36
CA ILE A 136 -2.69 22.69 3.71
C ILE A 136 -2.58 22.95 2.21
N TYR A 137 -1.41 22.65 1.63
CA TYR A 137 -1.19 22.75 0.19
C TYR A 137 -1.56 21.44 -0.52
N ASP A 138 -2.59 21.50 -1.36
CA ASP A 138 -3.03 20.43 -2.26
C ASP A 138 -2.27 20.55 -3.59
N ARG A 139 -1.12 19.87 -3.66
CA ARG A 139 -0.23 19.84 -4.83
C ARG A 139 -0.92 19.34 -6.09
N ALA A 140 -1.84 18.38 -5.97
CA ALA A 140 -2.49 17.76 -7.12
C ALA A 140 -3.39 18.75 -7.87
N ASN A 141 -4.00 19.67 -7.12
CA ASN A 141 -4.90 20.69 -7.67
C ASN A 141 -4.30 22.09 -7.64
N ASN A 142 -3.01 22.22 -7.25
CA ASN A 142 -2.30 23.47 -7.07
C ASN A 142 -3.09 24.53 -6.29
N ARG A 143 -3.63 24.16 -5.13
CA ARG A 143 -4.49 25.04 -4.30
C ARG A 143 -4.15 24.90 -2.82
N ILE A 144 -4.46 25.92 -2.03
CA ILE A 144 -4.38 25.82 -0.57
C ILE A 144 -5.77 25.62 0.03
N LYS A 145 -5.81 24.96 1.18
CA LYS A 145 -7.01 24.81 2.01
C LYS A 145 -6.66 25.36 3.38
N ALA A 146 -7.30 26.46 3.77
CA ALA A 146 -7.15 27.05 5.08
C ALA A 146 -8.35 26.68 5.96
N SER A 147 -8.07 26.21 7.17
CA SER A 147 -9.06 25.92 8.20
C SER A 147 -8.74 26.76 9.43
N LEU A 148 -9.70 27.57 9.87
CA LEU A 148 -9.57 28.33 11.11
C LEU A 148 -9.57 27.37 12.32
N TYR A 149 -8.84 27.74 13.37
CA TYR A 149 -8.88 26.98 14.61
C TYR A 149 -10.20 27.20 15.37
N ASP A 150 -10.61 26.17 16.12
CA ASP A 150 -11.78 26.28 17.00
C ASP A 150 -11.51 27.31 18.11
N THR A 151 -12.43 28.25 18.26
CA THR A 151 -12.37 29.32 19.27
C THR A 151 -12.98 28.90 20.61
N THR A 152 -13.71 27.79 20.65
CA THR A 152 -14.59 27.44 21.78
C THR A 152 -13.92 26.62 22.87
N LYS A 153 -12.77 25.99 22.58
CA LYS A 153 -12.11 25.07 23.52
C LYS A 153 -10.60 25.27 23.53
N LYS A 154 -10.05 25.44 24.75
CA LYS A 154 -8.62 25.31 24.98
C LYS A 154 -8.22 23.85 24.79
N THR A 155 -7.30 23.61 23.86
CA THR A 155 -6.74 22.29 23.59
C THR A 155 -5.23 22.39 23.62
N THR A 156 -4.60 21.66 24.54
CA THR A 156 -3.14 21.51 24.55
C THR A 156 -2.79 20.12 24.07
N ILE A 157 -1.97 20.06 23.01
CA ILE A 157 -1.37 18.83 22.52
C ILE A 157 0.06 18.84 23.03
N THR A 158 0.36 17.93 23.94
CA THR A 158 1.69 17.81 24.53
C THR A 158 2.63 17.02 23.62
N HIS A 159 3.92 17.15 23.81
CA HIS A 159 4.94 16.32 23.19
C HIS A 159 4.64 14.82 23.34
N ASP A 160 4.24 14.39 24.54
CA ASP A 160 3.87 13.00 24.81
C ASP A 160 2.66 12.55 23.98
N ASP A 161 1.71 13.45 23.70
CA ASP A 161 0.56 13.15 22.84
C ASP A 161 0.97 12.97 21.38
N TRP A 162 1.92 13.78 20.88
CA TRP A 162 2.49 13.60 19.54
C TRP A 162 3.23 12.27 19.41
N VAL A 163 4.04 11.91 20.39
CA VAL A 163 4.76 10.62 20.43
C VAL A 163 3.78 9.45 20.47
N LYS A 164 2.75 9.52 21.32
CA LYS A 164 1.69 8.49 21.37
C LYS A 164 0.91 8.38 20.06
N LEU A 165 0.61 9.51 19.41
CA LEU A 165 -0.06 9.53 18.12
C LEU A 165 0.80 8.86 17.05
N GLY A 166 2.09 9.21 16.96
CA GLY A 166 3.04 8.56 16.06
C GLY A 166 3.14 7.05 16.29
N ALA A 167 3.23 6.62 17.55
CA ALA A 167 3.24 5.19 17.91
C ALA A 167 1.94 4.49 17.52
N THR A 168 0.79 5.13 17.74
CA THR A 168 -0.54 4.60 17.39
C THR A 168 -0.66 4.44 15.88
N VAL A 169 -0.32 5.48 15.11
CA VAL A 169 -0.33 5.45 13.64
C VAL A 169 0.55 4.31 13.15
N LYS A 170 1.78 4.16 13.65
CA LYS A 170 2.68 3.06 13.27
C LYS A 170 2.10 1.68 13.59
N SER A 171 1.59 1.50 14.82
CA SER A 171 1.05 0.21 15.27
C SER A 171 -0.23 -0.20 14.55
N PHE A 172 -1.03 0.75 14.08
CA PHE A 172 -2.31 0.49 13.44
C PHE A 172 -2.20 0.46 11.92
N PHE A 173 -1.49 1.42 11.32
CA PHE A 173 -1.44 1.62 9.88
C PHE A 173 -0.78 0.45 9.14
N LEU A 174 0.33 -0.08 9.64
CA LEU A 174 1.01 -1.23 9.02
C LEU A 174 0.14 -2.50 8.97
N PRO A 175 -0.40 -3.01 10.08
CA PRO A 175 -1.22 -4.23 10.02
C PRO A 175 -2.54 -4.00 9.27
N THR A 176 -3.17 -2.83 9.40
CA THR A 176 -4.42 -2.56 8.67
C THR A 176 -4.19 -2.40 7.18
N SER A 177 -3.11 -1.75 6.74
CA SER A 177 -2.76 -1.65 5.32
C SER A 177 -2.43 -3.03 4.74
N LEU A 178 -1.66 -3.87 5.43
CA LEU A 178 -1.39 -5.24 4.99
C LEU A 178 -2.67 -6.08 4.90
N LEU A 179 -3.59 -5.96 5.87
CA LEU A 179 -4.87 -6.65 5.83
C LEU A 179 -5.76 -6.16 4.67
N ALA A 180 -5.80 -4.85 4.43
CA ALA A 180 -6.53 -4.27 3.30
C ALA A 180 -5.95 -4.72 1.96
N ILE A 181 -4.62 -4.72 1.81
CA ILE A 181 -3.92 -5.25 0.64
C ILE A 181 -4.27 -6.73 0.44
N ALA A 182 -4.21 -7.55 1.50
CA ALA A 182 -4.57 -8.96 1.44
C ALA A 182 -6.02 -9.17 1.01
N GLY A 183 -6.96 -8.40 1.55
CA GLY A 183 -8.36 -8.44 1.16
C GLY A 183 -8.57 -8.07 -0.32
N PHE A 184 -7.93 -6.99 -0.78
CA PHE A 184 -8.00 -6.55 -2.17
C PHE A 184 -7.41 -7.60 -3.13
N VAL A 185 -6.23 -8.13 -2.82
CA VAL A 185 -5.56 -9.18 -3.61
C VAL A 185 -6.42 -10.45 -3.65
N PHE A 186 -7.02 -10.83 -2.53
CA PHE A 186 -7.93 -11.97 -2.47
C PHE A 186 -9.15 -11.80 -3.38
N ILE A 187 -9.82 -10.64 -3.31
CA ILE A 187 -10.99 -10.32 -4.15
C ILE A 187 -10.58 -10.32 -5.63
N SER A 188 -9.43 -9.75 -5.97
CA SER A 188 -8.90 -9.76 -7.34
C SER A 188 -8.63 -11.18 -7.85
N HIS A 189 -7.99 -12.03 -7.03
CA HIS A 189 -7.79 -13.45 -7.36
C HIS A 189 -9.11 -14.19 -7.53
N PHE A 190 -10.10 -13.92 -6.68
CA PHE A 190 -11.43 -14.51 -6.79
C PHE A 190 -12.13 -14.11 -8.11
N ILE A 191 -12.17 -12.81 -8.43
CA ILE A 191 -12.79 -12.31 -9.67
C ILE A 191 -12.10 -12.90 -10.89
N THR A 192 -10.78 -12.90 -10.92
CA THR A 192 -10.03 -13.43 -12.08
C THR A 192 -10.09 -14.95 -12.19
N ALA A 193 -10.18 -15.69 -11.07
CA ALA A 193 -10.47 -17.12 -11.11
C ALA A 193 -11.90 -17.39 -11.61
N PHE A 194 -12.87 -16.55 -11.24
CA PHE A 194 -14.24 -16.65 -11.74
C PHE A 194 -14.31 -16.42 -13.26
N LEU A 195 -13.70 -15.35 -13.75
CA LEU A 195 -13.60 -15.10 -15.20
C LEU A 195 -12.84 -16.22 -15.92
N GLY A 196 -11.73 -16.70 -15.34
CA GLY A 196 -10.98 -17.85 -15.86
C GLY A 196 -11.82 -19.14 -15.90
N SER A 197 -12.70 -19.35 -14.93
CA SER A 197 -13.61 -20.50 -14.92
C SER A 197 -14.62 -20.45 -16.07
N ILE A 198 -15.14 -19.27 -16.40
CA ILE A 198 -16.02 -19.07 -17.55
C ILE A 198 -15.27 -19.38 -18.84
N LEU A 199 -14.03 -18.90 -18.97
CA LEU A 199 -13.19 -19.21 -20.13
C LEU A 199 -12.93 -20.71 -20.28
N ILE A 200 -12.62 -21.40 -19.17
CA ILE A 200 -12.46 -22.86 -19.15
C ILE A 200 -13.74 -23.54 -19.65
N LEU A 201 -14.92 -23.11 -19.20
CA LEU A 201 -16.20 -23.68 -19.64
C LEU A 201 -16.46 -23.47 -21.15
N ILE A 202 -16.07 -22.32 -21.70
CA ILE A 202 -16.21 -22.02 -23.14
C ILE A 202 -15.29 -22.91 -23.98
N VAL A 203 -14.07 -23.16 -23.49
CA VAL A 203 -13.03 -23.90 -24.22
C VAL A 203 -13.12 -25.41 -24.01
N ALA A 204 -13.67 -25.87 -22.87
CA ALA A 204 -13.76 -27.28 -22.51
C ALA A 204 -14.42 -28.21 -23.58
N PRO A 205 -15.46 -27.78 -24.31
CA PRO A 205 -16.03 -28.57 -25.40
C PRO A 205 -15.03 -28.91 -26.51
N LEU A 206 -14.05 -28.05 -26.79
CA LEU A 206 -13.01 -28.30 -27.80
C LEU A 206 -12.13 -29.50 -27.42
N PHE A 207 -12.02 -29.79 -26.12
CA PHE A 207 -11.25 -30.91 -25.58
C PHE A 207 -12.11 -32.12 -25.23
N LYS A 208 -13.39 -32.14 -25.65
CA LYS A 208 -14.36 -33.21 -25.31
C LYS A 208 -14.53 -33.40 -23.80
N THR A 209 -14.43 -32.31 -23.03
CA THR A 209 -14.66 -32.29 -21.59
C THR A 209 -15.85 -31.40 -21.25
N SER A 210 -16.57 -31.69 -20.17
CA SER A 210 -17.66 -30.85 -19.66
C SER A 210 -17.52 -30.65 -18.13
N PRO A 211 -16.50 -29.92 -17.66
CA PRO A 211 -16.38 -29.61 -16.24
C PRO A 211 -17.59 -28.80 -15.78
N GLY A 212 -18.05 -29.03 -14.55
CA GLY A 212 -19.00 -28.11 -13.92
C GLY A 212 -18.31 -26.78 -13.56
N LEU A 213 -19.09 -25.72 -13.34
CA LEU A 213 -18.55 -24.42 -12.92
C LEU A 213 -17.66 -24.54 -11.66
N ALA A 214 -18.06 -25.38 -10.71
CA ALA A 214 -17.30 -25.61 -9.49
C ALA A 214 -15.92 -26.26 -9.75
N ASP A 215 -15.79 -27.08 -10.78
CA ASP A 215 -14.53 -27.71 -11.16
C ASP A 215 -13.66 -26.74 -11.97
N ALA A 216 -14.28 -25.99 -12.90
CA ALA A 216 -13.62 -24.92 -13.64
C ALA A 216 -13.05 -23.84 -12.70
N MET A 217 -13.81 -23.43 -11.68
CA MET A 217 -13.36 -22.48 -10.66
C MET A 217 -12.19 -23.02 -9.84
N ARG A 218 -12.21 -24.31 -9.51
CA ARG A 218 -11.12 -24.98 -8.78
C ARG A 218 -9.83 -25.02 -9.60
N LEU A 219 -9.95 -25.35 -10.89
CA LEU A 219 -8.82 -25.33 -11.83
C LEU A 219 -8.25 -23.92 -11.97
N ALA A 220 -9.11 -22.92 -12.22
CA ALA A 220 -8.70 -21.53 -12.34
C ALA A 220 -8.01 -21.03 -11.06
N SER A 221 -8.53 -21.40 -9.89
CA SER A 221 -7.92 -21.05 -8.59
C SER A 221 -6.57 -21.74 -8.39
N ALA A 222 -6.45 -23.03 -8.72
CA ALA A 222 -5.18 -23.75 -8.61
C ALA A 222 -4.10 -23.19 -9.54
N ALA A 223 -4.48 -22.77 -10.75
CA ALA A 223 -3.58 -22.14 -11.71
C ALA A 223 -3.03 -20.78 -11.22
N LYS A 224 -3.67 -20.11 -10.27
CA LYS A 224 -3.15 -18.87 -9.67
C LYS A 224 -1.89 -19.07 -8.83
N VAL A 225 -1.75 -20.23 -8.19
CA VAL A 225 -0.61 -20.50 -7.31
C VAL A 225 0.72 -20.49 -8.06
N PRO A 226 0.94 -21.25 -9.16
CA PRO A 226 2.20 -21.19 -9.88
C PRO A 226 2.47 -19.80 -10.46
N VAL A 227 1.44 -19.09 -10.93
CA VAL A 227 1.57 -17.70 -11.39
C VAL A 227 2.11 -16.82 -10.27
N ALA A 228 1.51 -16.86 -9.08
CA ALA A 228 1.97 -16.09 -7.92
C ALA A 228 3.42 -16.45 -7.52
N VAL A 229 3.80 -17.73 -7.58
CA VAL A 229 5.18 -18.19 -7.31
C VAL A 229 6.16 -17.62 -8.33
N VAL A 230 5.84 -17.67 -9.62
CA VAL A 230 6.70 -17.13 -10.69
C VAL A 230 6.89 -15.62 -10.51
N PHE A 231 5.83 -14.88 -10.20
CA PHE A 231 5.92 -13.45 -9.91
C PHE A 231 6.77 -13.15 -8.67
N LEU A 232 6.63 -13.95 -7.60
CA LEU A 232 7.47 -13.82 -6.40
C LEU A 232 8.95 -14.05 -6.72
N ILE A 233 9.30 -15.09 -7.48
CA ILE A 233 10.68 -15.38 -7.90
C ILE A 233 11.23 -14.28 -8.80
N ALA A 234 10.40 -13.72 -9.67
CA ALA A 234 10.78 -12.62 -10.56
C ALA A 234 10.94 -11.27 -9.84
N THR A 235 10.57 -11.14 -8.56
CA THR A 235 10.63 -9.88 -7.78
C THR A 235 11.94 -9.11 -7.86
N PRO A 236 13.11 -9.76 -7.78
CA PRO A 236 14.39 -9.06 -7.89
C PRO A 236 14.71 -8.55 -9.30
N TYR A 237 13.90 -8.90 -10.31
CA TYR A 237 14.20 -8.69 -11.73
C TYR A 237 13.05 -7.91 -12.42
N PRO A 238 13.01 -6.57 -12.32
CA PRO A 238 11.94 -5.75 -12.90
C PRO A 238 11.67 -5.98 -14.41
N PRO A 239 12.69 -6.21 -15.27
CA PRO A 239 12.45 -6.55 -16.67
C PRO A 239 11.71 -7.89 -16.85
N LEU A 240 12.02 -8.88 -16.00
CA LEU A 240 11.35 -10.18 -16.02
C LEU A 240 9.90 -10.04 -15.53
N GLN A 241 9.65 -9.22 -14.50
CA GLN A 241 8.28 -8.93 -14.08
C GLN A 241 7.46 -8.25 -15.18
N ALA A 242 8.02 -7.24 -15.85
CA ALA A 242 7.36 -6.58 -16.97
C ALA A 242 7.07 -7.58 -18.11
N ALA A 243 8.04 -8.42 -18.47
CA ALA A 243 7.86 -9.46 -19.48
C ALA A 243 6.77 -10.48 -19.10
N LEU A 244 6.69 -10.88 -17.83
CA LEU A 244 5.62 -11.75 -17.33
C LEU A 244 4.24 -11.07 -17.39
N TRP A 245 4.16 -9.79 -17.06
CA TRP A 245 2.91 -9.02 -17.22
C TRP A 245 2.44 -8.97 -18.68
N PHE A 246 3.34 -8.78 -19.64
CA PHE A 246 2.98 -8.78 -21.06
C PHE A 246 2.72 -10.17 -21.64
N GLY A 247 3.48 -11.19 -21.19
CA GLY A 247 3.35 -12.57 -21.67
C GLY A 247 2.08 -13.30 -21.21
N PHE A 248 1.38 -12.79 -20.19
CA PHE A 248 0.07 -13.31 -19.74
C PHE A 248 -1.12 -12.50 -20.28
N VAL A 249 -0.88 -11.35 -20.94
CA VAL A 249 -1.91 -10.49 -21.57
C VAL A 249 -1.98 -10.70 -23.10
N ALA A 250 -0.95 -11.26 -23.72
CA ALA A 250 -0.92 -11.68 -25.12
C ALA A 250 -1.41 -13.12 -25.30
#